data_AF-N1QRZ6-F1
#
_entry.id   AF-N1QRZ6-F1
#
_cell.length_a   1.000
_cell.length_b   1.000
_cell.length_c   1.000
_cell.angle_alpha   90.00
_cell.angle_beta   90.00
_cell.angle_gamma   90.00
#
_symmetry.space_group_name_H-M   'P 1'
#
loop_
_entity.id
_entity.type
_entity.pdbx_description
1 polymer ?
#
loop_
_entity_poly.entity_id
_entity_poly.type
_entity_poly.pdbx_seq_one_letter_code
_entity_poly.pdbx_strand_id
1 'polypeptide(L)'
;MRTSLLLVAIATIVHVVATPTTAIPGGWFKIKNIADPHIQELGKFVKVVSGEEQIVNGINYRLIIDALRLDGSHGTYKAVLFEKDSSNPKTRKFISFTPAN
;
A
#
# COMPACT_ATOMS: atom_id res chain seq x y z
N MET A 1 -20.45 31.75 22.72
CA MET A 1 -19.09 31.17 22.65
C MET A 1 -19.24 29.66 22.63
N ARG A 2 -19.05 29.02 21.46
CA ARG A 2 -19.12 27.56 21.32
C ARG A 2 -17.70 27.03 21.38
N THR A 3 -17.34 26.41 22.49
CA THR A 3 -16.05 25.75 22.69
C THR A 3 -16.05 24.43 21.92
N SER A 4 -15.38 24.42 20.77
CA SER A 4 -15.06 23.17 20.04
C SER A 4 -13.92 22.46 20.77
N LEU A 5 -14.20 21.27 21.30
CA LEU A 5 -13.18 20.35 21.80
C LEU A 5 -12.60 19.56 20.61
N LEU A 6 -11.30 19.74 20.35
CA LEU A 6 -10.55 18.91 19.42
C LEU A 6 -10.21 17.57 20.09
N LEU A 7 -10.76 16.47 19.56
CA LEU A 7 -10.32 15.12 19.89
C LEU A 7 -9.06 14.79 19.07
N VAL A 8 -7.88 14.97 19.68
CA VAL A 8 -6.65 14.40 19.15
C VAL A 8 -6.54 12.98 19.72
N ALA A 9 -6.96 11.99 18.93
CA ALA A 9 -6.71 10.59 19.23
C ALA A 9 -5.24 10.28 18.87
N ILE A 10 -4.38 10.19 19.88
CA ILE A 10 -3.00 9.73 19.73
C ILE A 10 -3.05 8.19 19.67
N ALA A 11 -3.12 7.63 18.47
CA ALA A 11 -3.00 6.19 18.26
C ALA A 11 -1.51 5.82 18.22
N THR A 12 -1.00 5.23 19.31
CA THR A 12 0.30 4.56 19.33
C THR A 12 0.22 3.26 18.52
N ILE A 13 0.64 3.31 17.26
CA ILE A 13 0.68 2.12 16.39
C ILE A 13 1.97 1.36 16.66
N VAL A 14 1.84 0.25 17.41
CA VAL A 14 2.87 -0.79 17.48
C VAL A 14 2.94 -1.45 16.11
N HIS A 15 4.01 -1.19 15.36
CA HIS A 15 4.24 -1.84 14.06
C HIS A 15 4.79 -3.25 14.30
N VAL A 16 3.89 -4.23 14.32
CA VAL A 16 4.29 -5.64 14.22
C VAL A 16 4.78 -5.87 12.80
N VAL A 17 6.10 -5.91 12.60
CA VAL A 17 6.70 -6.31 11.32
C VAL A 17 6.46 -7.81 11.16
N ALA A 18 5.36 -8.18 10.51
CA ALA A 18 5.10 -9.55 10.12
C ALA A 18 6.04 -9.91 8.96
N THR A 19 7.25 -10.38 9.28
CA THR A 19 8.12 -10.95 8.24
C THR A 19 7.56 -12.33 7.84
N PRO A 20 7.29 -12.58 6.55
CA PRO A 20 6.87 -13.90 6.10
C PRO A 20 8.00 -14.91 6.37
N THR A 21 7.68 -15.95 7.15
CA THR A 21 8.60 -16.97 7.70
C THR A 21 9.39 -17.81 6.67
N THR A 22 9.31 -17.55 5.36
CA THR A 22 10.25 -18.10 4.35
C THR A 22 9.97 -17.44 3.00
N ALA A 23 10.52 -16.24 2.78
CA ALA A 23 10.47 -15.61 1.46
C ALA A 23 11.56 -16.21 0.55
N ILE A 24 11.17 -16.80 -0.58
CA ILE A 24 12.09 -17.14 -1.68
C ILE A 24 12.45 -15.84 -2.40
N PRO A 25 13.73 -15.42 -2.42
CA PRO A 25 14.13 -14.21 -3.12
C PRO A 25 13.72 -14.26 -4.59
N GLY A 26 13.10 -13.18 -5.08
CA GLY A 26 12.64 -13.06 -6.47
C GLY A 26 11.25 -13.62 -6.77
N GLY A 27 10.59 -14.35 -5.86
CA GLY A 27 9.20 -14.79 -6.02
C GLY A 27 8.18 -13.70 -5.69
N TRP A 28 7.01 -13.74 -6.35
CA TRP A 28 5.85 -12.94 -5.92
C TRP A 28 5.07 -13.69 -4.84
N PHE A 29 4.68 -12.99 -3.78
CA PHE A 29 3.92 -13.50 -2.66
C PHE A 29 2.66 -12.68 -2.46
N LYS A 30 1.55 -13.35 -2.18
CA LYS A 30 0.28 -12.67 -1.90
C LYS A 30 0.36 -11.91 -0.56
N ILE A 31 -0.05 -10.64 -0.57
CA ILE A 31 -0.19 -9.83 0.64
C ILE A 31 -1.41 -10.34 1.40
N LYS A 32 -1.19 -10.81 2.63
CA LYS A 32 -2.25 -11.40 3.46
C LYS A 32 -3.19 -10.35 4.05
N ASN A 33 -2.63 -9.25 4.54
CA ASN A 33 -3.40 -8.16 5.12
C ASN A 33 -3.26 -6.91 4.25
N ILE A 34 -4.19 -6.73 3.32
CA ILE A 34 -4.21 -5.52 2.49
C ILE A 34 -4.57 -4.26 3.28
N ALA A 35 -5.22 -4.38 4.43
CA ALA A 35 -5.61 -3.25 5.28
C ALA A 35 -4.45 -2.80 6.20
N ASP A 36 -3.28 -3.41 6.07
CA ASP A 36 -2.07 -2.96 6.76
C ASP A 36 -1.80 -1.47 6.45
N PRO A 37 -1.59 -0.62 7.47
CA PRO A 37 -1.35 0.80 7.27
C PRO A 37 -0.19 1.09 6.31
N HIS A 38 0.89 0.32 6.35
CA HIS A 38 2.03 0.49 5.44
C HIS A 38 1.61 0.25 4.00
N ILE A 39 0.81 -0.79 3.76
CA ILE A 39 0.27 -1.11 2.42
C ILE A 39 -0.68 -0.02 1.93
N GLN A 40 -1.50 0.55 2.81
CA GLN A 40 -2.37 1.69 2.48
C GLN A 40 -1.58 2.97 2.18
N GLU A 41 -0.44 3.20 2.84
CA GLU A 41 0.41 4.35 2.56
C GLU A 41 1.11 4.29 1.20
N LEU A 42 1.21 3.12 0.57
CA LEU A 42 1.82 2.97 -0.74
C LEU A 42 1.03 3.71 -1.84
N GLY A 43 -0.23 4.06 -1.61
CA GLY A 43 -0.95 5.02 -2.45
C GLY A 43 -2.29 5.49 -1.89
N LYS A 44 -2.68 6.70 -2.26
CA LYS A 44 -4.00 7.27 -1.92
C LYS A 44 -4.99 6.98 -3.05
N PHE A 45 -5.78 5.94 -2.89
CA PHE A 45 -6.85 5.54 -3.80
C PHE A 45 -8.08 5.11 -2.98
N VAL A 46 -9.20 4.85 -3.63
CA VAL A 46 -10.46 4.54 -2.92
C VAL A 46 -10.29 3.29 -2.06
N LYS A 47 -9.63 2.25 -2.58
CA LYS A 47 -9.43 0.98 -1.86
C LYS A 47 -8.32 0.12 -2.48
N VAL A 48 -7.45 -0.50 -1.67
CA VAL A 48 -6.69 -1.69 -2.12
C VAL A 48 -7.64 -2.88 -2.18
N VAL A 49 -7.72 -3.57 -3.32
CA VAL A 49 -8.54 -4.77 -3.50
C VAL A 49 -7.71 -6.03 -3.21
N SER A 50 -6.49 -6.09 -3.72
CA SER A 50 -5.54 -7.18 -3.46
C SER A 50 -4.11 -6.72 -3.76
N GLY A 51 -3.12 -7.52 -3.42
CA GLY A 51 -1.76 -7.22 -3.82
C GLY A 51 -0.79 -8.37 -3.63
N GLU A 52 0.36 -8.22 -4.25
CA GLU A 52 1.49 -9.12 -4.18
C GLU A 52 2.77 -8.34 -3.94
N GLU A 53 3.71 -8.95 -3.23
CA GLU A 53 5.02 -8.39 -2.95
C GLU A 53 6.12 -9.33 -3.49
N GLN A 54 7.25 -8.77 -3.90
CA GLN A 54 8.42 -9.52 -4.33
C GLN A 54 9.66 -8.96 -3.65
N ILE A 55 10.37 -9.83 -2.93
CA ILE A 55 11.62 -9.47 -2.25
C ILE A 55 12.77 -9.52 -3.26
N VAL A 56 13.45 -8.38 -3.38
CA VAL A 56 14.65 -8.17 -4.22
C VAL A 56 15.72 -7.45 -3.37
N ASN A 57 16.49 -6.52 -3.95
CA ASN A 57 17.28 -5.56 -3.17
C ASN A 57 16.41 -4.36 -2.70
N GLY A 58 15.32 -4.67 -2.00
CA GLY A 58 14.15 -3.84 -1.73
C GLY A 58 12.87 -4.68 -1.91
N ILE A 59 11.71 -4.03 -2.01
CA ILE A 59 10.42 -4.71 -2.21
C ILE A 59 9.72 -4.12 -3.43
N ASN A 60 9.35 -4.96 -4.39
CA ASN A 60 8.36 -4.58 -5.40
C ASN A 60 6.96 -4.88 -4.87
N TYR A 61 6.05 -3.93 -5.04
CA TYR A 61 4.63 -4.12 -4.77
C TYR A 61 3.85 -4.09 -6.07
N ARG A 62 2.97 -5.07 -6.27
CA ARG A 62 1.95 -5.10 -7.32
C ARG A 62 0.59 -5.07 -6.65
N LEU A 63 -0.07 -3.92 -6.67
CA LEU A 63 -1.35 -3.71 -6.02
C LEU A 63 -2.47 -3.68 -7.07
N ILE A 64 -3.57 -4.36 -6.79
CA ILE A 64 -4.84 -4.18 -7.47
C ILE A 64 -5.68 -3.25 -6.61
N ILE A 65 -6.08 -2.11 -7.17
CA ILE A 65 -6.77 -1.05 -6.46
C ILE A 65 -8.09 -0.73 -7.17
N ASP A 66 -9.06 -0.24 -6.40
CA ASP A 66 -10.19 0.50 -6.93
C ASP A 66 -9.85 2.00 -6.85
N ALA A 67 -10.00 2.70 -7.97
CA ALA A 67 -9.71 4.11 -8.09
C ALA A 67 -10.81 4.85 -8.84
N LEU A 68 -11.04 6.09 -8.41
CA LEU A 68 -11.98 7.00 -9.05
C LEU A 68 -11.42 7.50 -10.37
N ARG A 69 -12.23 7.43 -11.42
CA ARG A 69 -11.98 8.05 -12.73
C ARG A 69 -12.47 9.49 -12.75
N LEU A 70 -12.00 10.25 -13.74
CA LEU A 70 -12.40 11.66 -13.92
C LEU A 70 -13.90 11.84 -14.19
N ASP A 71 -14.56 10.82 -14.74
CA ASP A 71 -16.00 10.79 -15.00
C ASP A 71 -16.83 10.41 -13.76
N GLY A 72 -16.20 10.24 -12.60
CA GLY A 72 -16.84 9.83 -11.35
C GLY A 72 -17.13 8.33 -11.26
N SER A 73 -16.81 7.54 -12.28
CA SER A 73 -16.91 6.09 -12.23
C SER A 73 -15.74 5.46 -11.47
N HIS A 74 -15.94 4.24 -10.98
CA HIS A 74 -14.90 3.43 -10.35
C HIS A 74 -14.26 2.51 -11.39
N GLY A 75 -12.95 2.28 -11.26
CA GLY A 75 -12.20 1.37 -12.11
C GLY A 75 -11.19 0.59 -11.29
N THR A 76 -10.99 -0.67 -11.63
CA THR A 76 -9.90 -1.46 -11.06
C THR A 76 -8.61 -1.20 -11.84
N TYR A 77 -7.53 -0.96 -11.13
CA TYR A 77 -6.21 -0.69 -11.69
C TYR A 77 -5.15 -1.54 -11.03
N LYS A 78 -4.12 -1.86 -11.79
CA LYS A 78 -2.88 -2.43 -11.32
C LYS A 78 -1.84 -1.33 -11.18
N ALA A 79 -1.39 -1.09 -9.96
CA ALA A 79 -0.30 -0.19 -9.62
C ALA A 79 0.96 -1.00 -9.26
N VAL A 80 2.11 -0.63 -9.82
CA VAL A 80 3.40 -1.25 -9.51
C VAL A 80 4.31 -0.21 -8.90
N LEU A 81 4.91 -0.54 -7.76
CA LEU A 81 5.80 0.32 -6.98
C LEU A 81 7.04 -0.46 -6.56
N PHE A 82 8.13 0.26 -6.33
CA PHE A 82 9.35 -0.26 -5.71
C PHE A 82 9.69 0.56 -4.48
N GLU A 83 9.96 -0.11 -3.36
CA GLU A 83 10.42 0.50 -2.13
C GLU A 83 11.80 -0.04 -1.78
N LYS A 84 12.79 0.86 -1.64
CA LYS A 84 14.16 0.47 -1.30
C LYS A 84 14.32 0.23 0.20
N ASP A 85 13.70 1.10 1.01
CA ASP A 85 13.74 1.07 2.46
C ASP A 85 12.37 1.50 3.00
N SER A 86 11.66 0.57 3.63
CA SER A 86 10.33 0.81 4.20
C SER A 86 10.35 1.82 5.36
N SER A 87 11.50 2.04 6.00
CA SER A 87 11.66 3.08 7.03
C SER A 87 11.80 4.47 6.43
N ASN A 88 12.08 4.57 5.13
CA ASN A 88 12.26 5.84 4.42
C ASN A 88 11.32 5.94 3.21
N PRO A 89 10.10 6.49 3.38
CA PRO A 89 9.09 6.55 2.34
C PRO A 89 9.52 7.38 1.11
N LYS A 90 10.54 8.24 1.23
CA LYS A 90 11.10 8.99 0.08
C LYS A 90 11.81 8.09 -0.91
N THR A 91 12.11 6.85 -0.54
CA THR A 91 12.75 5.87 -1.41
C THR A 91 11.76 5.09 -2.28
N ARG A 92 10.45 5.28 -2.04
CA ARG A 92 9.38 4.69 -2.87
C ARG A 92 9.43 5.29 -4.28
N LYS A 93 9.41 4.41 -5.27
CA LYS A 93 9.36 4.75 -6.69
C LYS A 93 8.12 4.12 -7.29
N PHE A 94 7.29 4.96 -7.89
CA PHE A 94 6.17 4.49 -8.71
C PHE A 94 6.70 4.02 -10.06
N ILE A 95 6.27 2.83 -10.50
CA ILE A 95 6.75 2.23 -11.74
C ILE A 95 5.68 2.32 -12.83
N SER A 96 4.45 1.90 -12.53
CA SER A 96 3.39 1.88 -13.55
C SER A 96 2.00 1.88 -12.96
N PHE A 97 1.04 2.33 -13.76
CA PHE A 97 -0.39 2.28 -13.46
C PHE A 97 -1.17 1.98 -14.72
N THR A 98 -1.88 0.85 -14.69
CA THR A 98 -2.58 0.31 -15.86
C THR A 98 -3.94 -0.21 -15.43
N PRO A 99 -4.97 -0.19 -16.29
CA PRO A 99 -6.22 -0.87 -16.01
C PRO A 99 -5.98 -2.33 -15.60
N ALA A 100 -6.68 -2.80 -14.56
CA ALA A 100 -6.77 -4.21 -14.28
C ALA A 100 -7.90 -4.76 -15.16
N ASN A 101 -7.55 -5.63 -16.10
CA ASN A 101 -8.52 -6.30 -16.97
C ASN A 101 -9.50 -7.17 -16.18
#